data_AF-A0ABD4YEY0-F1
#
_entry.id   AF-A0ABD4YEY0-F1
#
_cell.length_a   1.000
_cell.length_b   1.000
_cell.length_c   1.000
_cell.angle_alpha   90.00
_cell.angle_beta   90.00
_cell.angle_gamma   90.00
#
_symmetry.space_group_name_H-M   'P 1'
#
loop_
_entity.id
_entity.type
_entity.pdbx_description
1 polymer ?
#
loop_
_entity_poly.entity_id
_entity_poly.type
_entity_poly.pdbx_seq_one_letter_code
_entity_poly.pdbx_strand_id
1 'polypeptide(L)'
;MDTNKMREQFEAWALSAKAYGEHFDLSRGNHGAYKSPITHWLYCSWVASYQASREAVVVELPSPAVPGGNCIRDHAIREAIEAQGLKVAP
;
A
#
# COMPACT_ATOMS: atom_id res chain seq x y z
N MET A 1 -7.68 -0.32 -7.93
CA MET A 1 -6.99 0.45 -6.87
C MET A 1 -6.89 1.89 -7.33
N ASP A 2 -7.12 2.87 -6.44
CA ASP A 2 -7.08 4.29 -6.81
C ASP A 2 -5.62 4.76 -6.94
N THR A 3 -5.16 4.95 -8.20
CA THR A 3 -3.82 5.42 -8.54
C THR A 3 -3.51 6.80 -7.94
N ASN A 4 -4.55 7.61 -7.65
CA ASN A 4 -4.36 8.91 -7.02
C ASN A 4 -3.94 8.76 -5.56
N LYS A 5 -4.50 7.78 -4.83
CA LYS A 5 -4.18 7.54 -3.42
C LYS A 5 -2.73 7.05 -3.21
N MET A 6 -2.19 6.25 -4.13
CA MET A 6 -0.77 5.86 -4.07
C MET A 6 0.16 7.07 -4.24
N ARG A 7 -0.18 7.95 -5.18
CA ARG A 7 0.60 9.14 -5.49
C ARG A 7 0.62 10.10 -4.31
N GLU A 8 -0.53 10.36 -3.69
CA GLU A 8 -0.63 11.20 -2.50
C GLU A 8 0.25 10.70 -1.35
N GLN A 9 0.29 9.38 -1.12
CA GLN A 9 1.14 8.79 -0.08
C GLN A 9 2.64 8.93 -0.39
N PHE A 10 3.03 8.73 -1.66
CA PHE A 10 4.40 8.97 -2.10
C PHE A 10 4.81 10.43 -1.93
N GLU A 11 3.96 11.37 -2.36
CA GLU A 11 4.24 12.81 -2.24
C GLU A 11 4.34 13.24 -0.77
N ALA A 12 3.46 12.71 0.11
CA ALA A 12 3.53 12.96 1.54
C ALA A 12 4.84 12.44 2.17
N TRP A 13 5.26 11.23 1.80
CA TRP A 13 6.56 10.68 2.24
C TRP A 13 7.72 11.55 1.74
N ALA A 14 7.73 11.93 0.47
CA ALA A 14 8.79 12.76 -0.11
C ALA A 14 8.88 14.15 0.57
N LEU A 15 7.74 14.73 0.97
CA LEU A 15 7.70 15.96 1.75
C LEU A 15 8.24 15.76 3.18
N SER A 16 7.96 14.62 3.80
CA SER A 16 8.48 14.29 5.14
C SER A 16 10.00 14.08 5.15
N ALA A 17 10.57 13.60 4.04
CA ALA A 17 12.00 13.35 3.87
C ALA A 17 12.85 14.64 4.00
N LYS A 18 12.22 15.80 3.78
CA LYS A 18 12.83 17.13 4.00
C LYS A 18 13.35 17.32 5.41
N ALA A 19 12.71 16.72 6.42
CA ALA A 19 13.18 16.77 7.80
C ALA A 19 14.54 16.09 8.00
N TYR A 20 14.94 15.22 7.06
CA TYR A 20 16.19 14.47 7.07
C TYR A 20 17.21 15.00 6.04
N GLY A 21 16.97 16.17 5.45
CA GLY A 21 17.86 16.82 4.48
C GLY A 21 17.69 16.38 3.03
N GLU A 22 16.72 15.49 2.75
CA GLU A 22 16.41 15.02 1.40
C GLU A 22 15.36 15.91 0.74
N HIS A 23 15.58 16.30 -0.51
CA HIS A 23 14.68 17.18 -1.25
C HIS A 23 14.32 16.61 -2.62
N PHE A 24 13.03 16.33 -2.82
CA PHE A 24 12.51 15.82 -4.08
C PHE A 24 11.70 16.90 -4.81
N ASP A 25 12.01 17.11 -6.09
CA ASP A 25 11.15 17.94 -6.96
C ASP A 25 9.91 17.14 -7.35
N LEU A 26 8.75 17.60 -6.87
CA LEU A 26 7.43 17.02 -7.13
C LEU A 26 6.69 17.70 -8.30
N SER A 27 7.35 18.61 -9.02
CA SER A 27 6.74 19.28 -10.17
C SER A 27 6.46 18.29 -11.30
N ARG A 28 5.36 18.53 -12.04
CA ARG A 28 4.85 17.60 -13.06
C ARG A 28 4.83 18.22 -14.45
N GLY A 29 5.10 17.39 -15.46
CA GLY A 29 4.91 17.74 -16.86
C GLY A 29 3.47 17.50 -17.33
N ASN A 30 3.19 17.79 -18.60
CA ASN A 30 1.86 17.69 -19.20
C ASN A 30 1.24 16.28 -19.15
N HIS A 31 2.05 15.23 -19.01
CA HIS A 31 1.59 13.84 -18.94
C HIS A 31 1.45 13.32 -17.50
N GLY A 32 1.57 14.20 -16.50
CA GLY A 32 1.44 13.84 -15.09
C GLY A 32 2.62 13.08 -14.50
N ALA A 33 3.69 12.86 -15.27
CA ALA A 33 4.98 12.39 -14.79
C ALA A 33 5.73 13.51 -14.06
N TYR A 34 6.56 13.14 -13.07
CA TYR A 34 7.46 14.09 -12.41
C TYR A 34 8.52 14.57 -13.39
N LYS A 35 8.86 15.86 -13.33
CA LYS A 35 9.88 16.46 -14.21
C LYS A 35 11.28 15.99 -13.83
N SER A 36 11.55 15.85 -12.53
CA SER A 36 12.79 15.24 -12.04
C SER A 36 12.81 13.75 -12.38
N PRO A 37 13.83 13.28 -13.14
CA PRO A 37 13.97 11.86 -13.42
C PRO A 37 14.06 11.06 -12.12
N ILE A 38 14.89 11.47 -11.18
CA ILE A 38 15.10 10.76 -9.91
C ILE A 38 13.78 10.58 -9.15
N THR A 39 12.98 11.64 -9.01
CA THR A 39 11.65 11.56 -8.39
C THR A 39 10.73 10.60 -9.13
N HIS A 40 10.75 10.63 -10.47
CA HIS A 40 9.93 9.75 -11.29
C HIS A 40 10.31 8.27 -11.12
N TRP A 41 11.61 7.95 -11.15
CA TRP A 41 12.11 6.59 -10.95
C TRP A 41 11.76 6.07 -9.54
N LEU A 42 11.93 6.89 -8.50
CA LEU A 42 11.54 6.56 -7.14
C LEU A 42 10.04 6.27 -7.03
N TYR A 43 9.19 7.09 -7.66
CA TYR A 43 7.75 6.85 -7.71
C TYR A 43 7.40 5.54 -8.41
N CYS A 44 8.02 5.22 -9.55
CA CYS A 44 7.79 3.96 -10.25
C CYS A 44 8.19 2.76 -9.38
N SER A 45 9.34 2.81 -8.71
CA SER A 45 9.79 1.78 -7.77
C SER A 45 8.86 1.63 -6.57
N TRP A 46 8.32 2.73 -6.04
CA TRP A 46 7.31 2.73 -4.98
C TRP A 46 6.04 2.00 -5.44
N VAL A 47 5.51 2.35 -6.61
CA VAL A 47 4.31 1.73 -7.17
C VAL A 47 4.52 0.23 -7.40
N ALA A 48 5.65 -0.16 -8.01
CA ALA A 48 5.97 -1.56 -8.25
C ALA A 48 6.12 -2.36 -6.95
N SER A 49 6.86 -1.82 -5.98
CA SER A 49 7.02 -2.45 -4.66
C SER A 49 5.69 -2.58 -3.92
N TYR A 50 4.85 -1.55 -3.99
CA TYR A 50 3.53 -1.57 -3.37
C TYR A 50 2.65 -2.66 -4.00
N GLN A 51 2.60 -2.75 -5.33
CA GLN A 51 1.85 -3.80 -6.04
C GLN A 51 2.36 -5.19 -5.66
N ALA A 52 3.67 -5.42 -5.72
CA ALA A 52 4.28 -6.69 -5.33
C ALA A 52 3.96 -7.07 -3.87
N SER A 53 4.02 -6.11 -2.94
CA SER A 53 3.68 -6.35 -1.53
C SER A 53 2.23 -6.77 -1.30
N ARG A 54 1.30 -6.36 -2.18
CA ARG A 54 -0.13 -6.67 -2.06
C ARG A 54 -0.52 -7.95 -2.80
N GLU A 55 0.16 -8.26 -3.91
CA GLU A 55 -0.04 -9.52 -4.64
C GLU A 55 0.57 -10.72 -3.91
N ALA A 56 1.63 -10.50 -3.12
CA ALA A 56 2.28 -11.56 -2.36
C ALA A 56 1.54 -11.97 -1.07
N VAL A 57 0.59 -11.17 -0.58
CA VAL A 57 -0.05 -11.44 0.72
C VAL A 57 -1.31 -12.28 0.54
N VAL A 58 -1.15 -13.58 0.73
CA VAL A 58 -2.24 -14.54 0.88
C VAL A 58 -2.52 -14.71 2.37
N VAL A 59 -3.73 -14.33 2.81
CA VAL A 59 -4.17 -14.56 4.19
C VAL A 59 -4.96 -15.86 4.23
N GLU A 60 -4.40 -16.86 4.90
CA GLU A 60 -5.10 -18.10 5.20
C GLU A 60 -6.22 -17.81 6.21
N LEU A 61 -7.46 -17.99 5.77
CA LEU A 61 -8.63 -17.78 6.63
C LEU A 61 -8.98 -19.06 7.40
N PRO A 62 -9.47 -18.94 8.64
CA PRO A 62 -9.88 -20.09 9.42
C PRO A 62 -11.10 -20.76 8.80
N SER A 63 -11.27 -22.06 9.08
CA SER A 63 -12.41 -22.83 8.58
C SER A 63 -13.75 -22.24 9.04
N PRO A 64 -14.82 -22.39 8.24
CA PRO A 64 -16.15 -21.91 8.60
C PRO A 64 -16.63 -22.43 9.96
N ALA A 65 -17.43 -21.63 10.66
CA ALA A 65 -17.90 -21.94 12.01
C ALA A 65 -18.80 -23.18 12.08
N VAL A 66 -19.37 -23.58 10.94
CA VAL A 66 -20.16 -24.80 10.79
C VAL A 66 -19.67 -25.61 9.57
N PRO A 67 -19.58 -26.94 9.66
CA PRO A 67 -19.21 -27.78 8.53
C PRO A 67 -20.16 -27.57 7.34
N GLY A 68 -19.63 -27.21 6.18
CA GLY A 68 -20.42 -26.92 4.97
C GLY A 68 -21.05 -25.52 4.94
N GLY A 69 -20.84 -24.69 5.97
CA GLY A 69 -21.23 -23.29 5.96
C GLY A 69 -20.20 -22.40 5.27
N ASN A 70 -20.60 -21.18 4.95
CA ASN A 70 -19.73 -20.13 4.38
C ASN A 70 -19.47 -18.98 5.36
N CYS A 71 -19.91 -19.11 6.62
CA CYS A 71 -19.76 -18.08 7.64
C CYS A 71 -18.50 -18.34 8.49
N ILE A 72 -17.53 -17.42 8.39
CA ILE A 72 -16.38 -17.32 9.28
C ILE A 72 -16.67 -16.19 10.27
N ARG A 73 -16.34 -16.38 11.55
CA ARG A 73 -16.58 -15.36 12.58
C ARG A 73 -15.67 -14.16 12.33
N ASP A 74 -16.23 -12.96 12.43
CA ASP A 74 -15.50 -11.70 12.17
C ASP A 74 -14.17 -11.61 12.94
N HIS A 75 -14.18 -11.90 14.25
CA HIS A 75 -12.95 -11.89 15.07
C HIS A 75 -11.87 -12.84 14.53
N ALA A 76 -12.26 -14.01 14.02
CA ALA A 76 -11.32 -15.00 13.53
C ALA A 76 -10.68 -14.57 12.19
N ILE A 77 -11.43 -13.80 11.38
CA ILE A 77 -10.89 -13.15 10.18
C ILE A 77 -9.91 -12.03 10.58
N ARG A 78 -10.29 -11.19 11.55
CA ARG A 78 -9.44 -10.09 12.04
C ARG A 78 -8.12 -10.62 12.59
N GLU A 79 -8.17 -11.64 13.44
CA GLU A 79 -6.98 -12.30 13.99
C GLU A 79 -6.08 -12.89 12.91
N ALA A 80 -6.65 -13.57 11.90
CA ALA A 80 -5.88 -14.13 10.80
C ALA A 80 -5.16 -13.06 9.96
N ILE A 81 -5.81 -11.91 9.74
CA ILE A 81 -5.22 -10.77 9.03
C ILE A 81 -4.12 -10.11 9.90
N GLU A 82 -4.37 -9.91 11.19
CA GLU A 82 -3.42 -9.31 12.13
C GLU A 82 -2.19 -10.20 12.38
N ALA A 83 -2.35 -11.53 12.37
CA ALA A 83 -1.24 -12.48 12.48
C ALA A 83 -0.22 -12.36 11.32
N GLN A 84 -0.65 -11.84 10.18
CA GLN A 84 0.23 -11.52 9.04
C GLN A 84 0.85 -10.11 9.13
N GLY A 85 0.67 -9.42 10.26
CA GLY A 85 1.19 -8.07 10.50
C GLY A 85 0.40 -6.96 9.80
N LEU A 86 -0.78 -7.27 9.25
CA LEU A 86 -1.66 -6.29 8.62
C LEU A 86 -2.57 -5.62 9.66
N LYS A 87 -2.83 -4.33 9.47
CA LYS A 87 -3.77 -3.58 10.33
C LYS A 87 -5.20 -3.70 9.81
N VAL A 88 -6.14 -3.98 10.69
CA VAL A 88 -7.58 -4.07 10.38
C VAL A 88 -8.33 -2.88 10.99
N ALA A 89 -9.14 -2.18 10.18
CA ALA A 89 -10.01 -1.10 10.65
C ALA A 89 -11.43 -1.63 10.96
N PRO A 90 -12.23 -0.94 11.79
CA PRO A 90 -13.60 -1.34 12.11
C PRO A 90 -14.50 -1.47 10.88
#